data_AF-A0A8J2P6U2-F1
#
_entry.id   AF-A0A8J2P6U2-F1
#
_cell.length_a   1.000
_cell.length_b   1.000
_cell.length_c   1.000
_cell.angle_alpha   90.00
_cell.angle_beta   90.00
_cell.angle_gamma   90.00
#
_symmetry.space_group_name_H-M   'P 1'
#
loop_
_entity.id
_entity.type
_entity.pdbx_description
1 polymer ?
#
loop_
_entity_poly.entity_id
_entity_poly.type
_entity_poly.pdbx_seq_one_letter_code
_entity_poly.pdbx_strand_id
1 'polypeptide(L)'
;MNIDVIVRPSHTLFKLDDIIDRNGGRAPLTYRHFQNVIATMGPPALPTSTVECVGYAVTPIAPDHDERFGVLTLEELGFDTEGLIPAVWRGGESEALARLERHLERKAWVASFGRPKMTPRSLLASQTGVSPYLRFGCLSPKLFYHQLTDLYRKIKKGEPPLSLHGQVLWREFFYTAATRNPNFDRMAGNPICVQIPWDSNPIGIAKWASAETGFPWIDAIMTQLREEGWIHHLARHAAACFLTRGDLWISWEEGMKVFDELLLDADWSVNAGMWMWLSCSSFFQQFFHCYCPVRFGRKADPNGEYIRQGFIYIFYPWFN
;
A
#
# COMPACT_ATOMS: atom_id res chain seq x y z
N MET A 1 37.40 16.33 -6.14
CA MET A 1 36.26 16.36 -7.09
C MET A 1 35.26 17.36 -6.57
N ASN A 2 34.87 18.35 -7.38
CA ASN A 2 33.84 19.33 -7.06
C ASN A 2 32.50 18.78 -7.57
N ILE A 3 31.79 18.02 -6.73
CA ILE A 3 30.54 17.34 -7.10
C ILE A 3 29.37 18.13 -6.50
N ASP A 4 28.50 18.64 -7.36
CA ASP A 4 27.25 19.27 -6.96
C ASP A 4 26.15 18.21 -6.76
N VAL A 5 25.48 18.25 -5.60
CA VAL A 5 24.39 17.32 -5.27
C VAL A 5 23.05 18.04 -5.36
N ILE A 6 22.20 17.58 -6.28
CA ILE A 6 20.86 18.15 -6.51
C ILE A 6 19.80 17.17 -5.99
N VAL A 7 19.06 17.58 -4.95
CA VAL A 7 17.97 16.77 -4.36
C VAL A 7 16.61 17.42 -4.66
N ARG A 8 15.67 16.66 -5.23
CA ARG A 8 14.32 17.13 -5.57
C ARG A 8 13.26 16.15 -5.04
N PRO A 9 12.49 16.53 -4.01
CA PRO A 9 11.41 15.69 -3.49
C PRO A 9 10.25 15.52 -4.49
N SER A 10 10.05 14.30 -4.97
CA SER A 10 8.98 13.93 -5.91
C SER A 10 8.19 12.69 -5.51
N HIS A 11 8.67 11.93 -4.52
CA HIS A 11 8.03 10.70 -4.05
C HIS A 11 6.76 10.93 -3.23
N THR A 12 6.54 12.15 -2.74
CA THR A 12 5.37 12.59 -1.99
C THR A 12 4.73 13.81 -2.68
N LEU A 13 3.45 14.07 -2.39
CA LEU A 13 2.72 15.24 -2.87
C LEU A 13 3.33 16.53 -2.35
N PHE A 14 3.68 16.53 -1.06
CA PHE A 14 4.22 17.69 -0.35
C PHE A 14 5.62 17.38 0.18
N LYS A 15 6.37 18.44 0.51
CA LYS A 15 7.54 18.28 1.37
C LYS A 15 7.05 18.03 2.78
N LEU A 16 7.46 16.91 3.37
CA LEU A 16 6.95 16.46 4.66
C LEU A 16 7.29 17.45 5.79
N ASP A 17 8.48 18.07 5.72
CA ASP A 17 8.89 19.10 6.68
C ASP A 17 7.96 20.32 6.66
N ASP A 18 7.45 20.73 5.50
CA ASP A 18 6.49 21.85 5.42
C ASP A 18 5.19 21.53 6.19
N ILE A 19 4.76 20.26 6.20
CA ILE A 19 3.59 19.79 6.96
C ILE A 19 3.90 19.83 8.47
N ILE A 20 5.09 19.35 8.85
CA ILE A 20 5.53 19.29 10.25
C ILE A 20 5.70 20.69 10.83
N ASP A 21 6.31 21.61 10.09
CA ASP A 21 6.56 22.98 10.52
C ASP A 21 5.25 23.75 10.68
N ARG A 22 4.28 23.57 9.76
CA ARG A 22 2.92 24.09 9.91
C ARG A 22 2.17 23.53 11.11
N ASN A 23 2.56 22.35 11.58
CA ASN A 23 2.01 21.72 12.78
C ASN A 23 2.88 21.96 14.04
N GLY A 24 3.62 23.07 14.08
CA GLY A 24 4.41 23.45 15.26
C GLY A 24 5.61 22.53 15.51
N GLY A 25 6.22 21.99 14.45
CA GLY A 25 7.43 21.18 14.51
C GLY A 25 7.21 19.71 14.88
N ARG A 26 5.96 19.24 14.93
CA ARG A 26 5.61 17.84 15.24
C ARG A 26 4.76 17.23 14.14
N ALA A 27 4.94 15.94 13.86
CA ALA A 27 4.06 15.23 12.93
C ALA A 27 2.63 15.10 13.50
N PRO A 28 1.58 15.30 12.68
CA PRO A 28 0.20 15.07 13.12
C PRO A 28 -0.03 13.57 13.36
N LEU A 29 -0.58 13.20 14.52
CA LEU A 29 -0.81 11.80 14.93
C LEU A 29 -2.27 11.34 14.78
N THR A 30 -3.13 12.14 14.15
CA THR A 30 -4.46 11.69 13.76
C THR A 30 -4.72 12.11 12.32
N TYR A 31 -5.37 11.25 11.55
CA TYR A 31 -5.64 11.54 10.15
C TYR A 31 -6.51 12.80 9.97
N ARG A 32 -7.47 13.03 10.87
CA ARG A 32 -8.30 14.26 10.86
C ARG A 32 -7.45 15.52 11.08
N HIS A 33 -6.51 15.47 12.03
CA HIS A 33 -5.63 16.61 12.27
C HIS A 33 -4.67 16.85 11.10
N PHE A 34 -4.13 15.77 10.52
CA PHE A 34 -3.35 15.85 9.27
C PHE A 34 -4.15 16.51 8.14
N GLN A 35 -5.41 16.11 7.93
CA GLN A 35 -6.27 16.73 6.92
C GLN A 35 -6.49 18.23 7.18
N ASN A 36 -6.64 18.64 8.44
CA ASN A 36 -6.75 20.06 8.79
C ASN A 36 -5.48 20.84 8.41
N VAL A 37 -4.30 20.27 8.65
CA VAL A 37 -3.02 20.89 8.26
C VAL A 37 -2.95 21.01 6.73
N ILE A 38 -3.22 19.92 6.00
CA ILE A 38 -3.20 19.91 4.52
C ILE A 38 -4.21 20.91 3.94
N ALA A 39 -5.39 21.08 4.56
CA ALA A 39 -6.38 22.06 4.11
C ALA A 39 -5.90 23.52 4.18
N THR A 40 -4.89 23.81 5.00
CA THR A 40 -4.24 25.15 5.04
C THR A 40 -3.13 25.31 4.00
N MET A 41 -2.77 24.23 3.32
CA MET A 41 -1.74 24.22 2.28
C MET A 41 -2.40 24.42 0.90
N GLY A 42 -1.65 25.01 -0.02
CA GLY A 42 -2.06 25.06 -1.43
C GLY A 42 -2.01 23.67 -2.08
N PRO A 43 -2.48 23.54 -3.33
CA PRO A 43 -2.34 22.29 -4.07
C PRO A 43 -0.87 21.86 -4.19
N PRO A 44 -0.58 20.56 -4.31
CA PRO A 44 0.78 20.07 -4.52
C PRO A 44 1.35 20.61 -5.82
N ALA A 45 2.69 20.69 -5.89
CA ALA A 45 3.39 21.14 -7.10
C ALA A 45 2.97 20.33 -8.33
N LEU A 46 2.96 20.97 -9.50
CA LEU A 46 2.70 20.29 -10.77
C LEU A 46 3.77 19.22 -11.05
N PRO A 47 3.43 18.12 -11.75
CA PRO A 47 4.42 17.17 -12.22
C PRO A 47 5.37 17.84 -13.23
N THR A 48 6.64 17.43 -13.24
CA THR A 48 7.66 17.93 -14.18
C THR A 48 7.53 17.22 -15.54
N SER A 49 7.92 17.88 -16.63
CA SER A 49 7.90 17.30 -17.98
C SER A 49 8.99 16.22 -18.15
N THR A 50 8.69 15.18 -18.94
CA THR A 50 9.46 13.92 -18.98
C THR A 50 10.63 13.91 -19.97
N VAL A 51 10.58 14.62 -21.10
CA VAL A 51 11.55 14.37 -22.21
C VAL A 51 12.20 15.63 -22.80
N GLU A 52 11.53 16.78 -22.75
CA GLU A 52 12.06 18.03 -23.35
C GLU A 52 13.32 18.57 -22.64
N CYS A 53 13.67 18.02 -21.48
CA CYS A 53 14.77 18.52 -20.64
C CYS A 53 16.17 18.01 -21.05
N VAL A 54 16.28 16.99 -21.90
CA VAL A 54 17.59 16.39 -22.24
C VAL A 54 18.31 17.21 -23.34
N GLY A 55 17.57 17.95 -24.17
CA GLY A 55 18.13 18.85 -25.19
C GLY A 55 19.13 18.14 -26.11
N TYR A 56 20.38 18.63 -26.11
CA TYR A 56 21.50 18.04 -26.87
C TYR A 56 22.42 17.15 -26.02
N ALA A 57 22.07 16.87 -24.77
CA ALA A 57 22.88 15.99 -23.93
C ALA A 57 22.87 14.56 -24.47
N VAL A 58 24.04 13.91 -24.46
CA VAL A 58 24.22 12.52 -24.87
C VAL A 58 24.91 11.73 -23.78
N THR A 59 24.51 10.47 -23.62
CA THR A 59 25.18 9.51 -22.73
C THR A 59 26.03 8.56 -23.58
N PRO A 60 27.36 8.55 -23.44
CA PRO A 60 28.21 7.59 -24.15
C PRO A 60 27.86 6.14 -23.75
N ILE A 61 27.63 5.27 -24.73
CA ILE A 61 27.35 3.84 -24.53
C ILE A 61 28.50 3.03 -25.15
N ALA A 62 29.15 2.21 -24.34
CA ALA A 62 30.22 1.33 -24.79
C ALA A 62 29.65 -0.02 -25.31
N PRO A 63 30.38 -0.75 -26.16
CA PRO A 63 29.93 -2.06 -26.65
C PRO A 63 29.69 -3.11 -25.56
N ASP A 64 30.36 -3.00 -24.41
CA ASP A 64 30.23 -3.88 -23.24
C ASP A 64 29.21 -3.36 -22.21
N HIS A 65 28.27 -2.51 -22.64
CA HIS A 65 27.27 -1.91 -21.76
C HIS A 65 26.42 -2.97 -21.04
N ASP A 66 25.86 -3.94 -21.77
CA ASP A 66 24.95 -4.94 -21.20
C ASP A 66 25.68 -5.85 -20.21
N GLU A 67 26.97 -6.13 -20.44
CA GLU A 67 27.80 -6.93 -19.52
C GLU A 67 28.07 -6.22 -18.19
N ARG A 68 28.15 -4.88 -18.19
CA ARG A 68 28.49 -4.09 -16.99
C ARG A 68 27.30 -3.45 -16.29
N PHE A 69 26.28 -3.07 -17.05
CA PHE A 69 25.17 -2.21 -16.62
C PHE A 69 23.80 -2.73 -17.05
N GLY A 70 23.74 -3.90 -17.71
CA GLY A 70 22.49 -4.53 -18.11
C GLY A 70 21.58 -4.84 -16.92
N VAL A 71 20.28 -4.86 -17.18
CA VAL A 71 19.29 -5.28 -16.17
C VAL A 71 19.32 -6.80 -16.08
N LEU A 72 19.70 -7.32 -14.90
CA LEU A 72 19.82 -8.75 -14.66
C LEU A 72 18.46 -9.46 -14.70
N THR A 73 18.47 -10.71 -15.15
CA THR A 73 17.31 -11.60 -15.05
C THR A 73 17.20 -12.22 -13.65
N LEU A 74 16.06 -12.86 -13.35
CA LEU A 74 15.86 -13.57 -12.09
C LEU A 74 16.82 -14.76 -11.95
N GLU A 75 17.08 -15.48 -13.03
CA GLU A 75 18.00 -16.62 -13.07
C GLU A 75 19.45 -16.16 -12.80
N GLU A 76 19.86 -15.01 -13.35
CA GLU A 76 21.18 -14.42 -13.08
C GLU A 76 21.34 -14.00 -11.62
N LEU A 77 20.24 -13.64 -10.95
CA LEU A 77 20.20 -13.38 -9.51
C LEU A 77 20.10 -14.67 -8.66
N GLY A 78 20.01 -15.84 -9.28
CA GLY A 78 19.96 -17.14 -8.61
C GLY A 78 18.56 -17.60 -8.18
N PHE A 79 17.51 -16.98 -8.70
CA PHE A 79 16.14 -17.44 -8.46
C PHE A 79 15.77 -18.58 -9.42
N ASP A 80 15.06 -19.57 -8.89
CA ASP A 80 14.41 -20.60 -9.70
C ASP A 80 13.12 -20.02 -10.31
N THR A 81 13.04 -20.04 -11.63
CA THR A 81 11.91 -19.52 -12.41
C THR A 81 11.08 -20.63 -13.04
N GLU A 82 11.40 -21.89 -12.80
CA GLU A 82 10.63 -23.02 -13.31
C GLU A 82 9.19 -22.97 -12.75
N GLY A 83 8.21 -23.00 -13.64
CA GLY A 83 6.79 -22.95 -13.27
C GLY A 83 6.27 -21.56 -12.84
N LEU A 84 7.09 -20.51 -12.95
CA LEU A 84 6.65 -19.15 -12.61
C LEU A 84 5.59 -18.66 -13.61
N ILE A 85 4.40 -18.35 -13.11
CA ILE A 85 3.31 -17.80 -13.93
C ILE A 85 3.57 -16.33 -14.28
N PRO A 86 2.99 -15.82 -15.38
CA PRO A 86 3.11 -14.40 -15.70
C PRO A 86 2.64 -13.51 -14.54
N ALA A 87 3.44 -12.50 -14.20
CA ALA A 87 3.16 -11.61 -13.08
C ALA A 87 1.79 -10.92 -13.23
N VAL A 88 0.96 -11.03 -12.19
CA VAL A 88 -0.34 -10.32 -12.10
C VAL A 88 -0.14 -8.80 -12.12
N TRP A 89 0.96 -8.34 -11.52
CA TRP A 89 1.39 -6.94 -11.48
C TRP A 89 2.68 -6.77 -12.27
N ARG A 90 2.55 -6.52 -13.57
CA ARG A 90 3.68 -6.16 -14.43
C ARG A 90 4.31 -4.84 -13.96
N GLY A 91 5.63 -4.81 -13.75
CA GLY A 91 6.34 -3.60 -13.34
C GLY A 91 6.51 -2.55 -14.45
N GLY A 92 6.97 -1.35 -14.06
CA GLY A 92 7.41 -0.30 -14.98
C GLY A 92 6.44 0.88 -15.15
N GLU A 93 6.99 2.03 -15.58
CA GLU A 93 6.25 3.27 -15.84
C GLU A 93 5.18 3.11 -16.93
N SER A 94 5.50 2.41 -18.03
CA SER A 94 4.56 2.22 -19.14
C SER A 94 3.26 1.53 -18.69
N GLU A 95 3.36 0.47 -17.88
CA GLU A 95 2.17 -0.19 -17.31
C GLU A 95 1.45 0.72 -16.31
N ALA A 96 2.20 1.48 -15.50
CA ALA A 96 1.65 2.41 -14.54
C ALA A 96 0.77 3.49 -15.19
N LEU A 97 1.25 4.09 -16.29
CA LEU A 97 0.52 5.10 -17.06
C LEU A 97 -0.70 4.49 -17.76
N ALA A 98 -0.57 3.30 -18.35
CA ALA A 98 -1.71 2.59 -18.94
C ALA A 98 -2.79 2.22 -17.90
N ARG A 99 -2.39 1.89 -16.67
CA ARG A 99 -3.33 1.66 -15.55
C ARG A 99 -3.96 2.95 -15.06
N LEU A 100 -3.23 4.06 -15.04
CA LEU A 100 -3.75 5.37 -14.71
C LEU A 100 -4.85 5.79 -15.68
N GLU A 101 -4.62 5.66 -16.98
CA GLU A 101 -5.63 5.95 -18.01
C GLU A 101 -6.91 5.13 -17.79
N ARG A 102 -6.77 3.80 -17.66
CA ARG A 102 -7.90 2.90 -17.35
C ARG A 102 -8.58 3.25 -16.03
N HIS A 103 -7.84 3.71 -15.03
CA HIS A 103 -8.38 4.16 -13.74
C HIS A 103 -9.27 5.41 -13.92
N LEU A 104 -8.82 6.37 -14.71
CA LEU A 104 -9.52 7.63 -14.98
C LEU A 104 -10.71 7.47 -15.94
N GLU A 105 -10.68 6.47 -16.83
CA GLU A 105 -11.81 6.14 -17.72
C GLU A 105 -13.06 5.66 -16.96
N ARG A 106 -12.92 5.21 -15.71
CA ARG A 106 -14.03 4.79 -14.84
C ARG A 106 -14.82 6.00 -14.33
N LYS A 107 -15.37 6.79 -15.25
CA LYS A 107 -16.16 8.02 -15.00
C LYS A 107 -17.31 7.81 -14.01
N ALA A 108 -17.92 6.63 -13.97
CA ALA A 108 -18.97 6.29 -13.01
C ALA A 108 -18.47 6.26 -11.55
N TRP A 109 -17.22 5.85 -11.31
CA TRP A 109 -16.61 5.91 -9.97
C TRP A 109 -16.40 7.35 -9.54
N VAL A 110 -15.81 8.17 -10.43
CA VAL A 110 -15.65 9.61 -10.17
C VAL A 110 -17.02 10.28 -10.02
N ALA A 111 -18.02 9.93 -10.82
CA ALA A 111 -19.33 10.58 -10.76
C ALA A 111 -20.15 10.22 -9.50
N SER A 112 -19.95 9.01 -8.94
CA SER A 112 -20.79 8.49 -7.85
C SER A 112 -20.43 9.02 -6.47
N PHE A 113 -19.22 9.57 -6.24
CA PHE A 113 -18.74 10.14 -4.95
C PHE A 113 -19.05 9.34 -3.68
N GLY A 114 -19.45 8.08 -3.81
CA GLY A 114 -19.68 7.18 -2.70
C GLY A 114 -18.45 6.33 -2.47
N ARG A 115 -18.27 5.85 -1.24
CA ARG A 115 -17.42 4.67 -1.03
C ARG A 115 -18.02 3.55 -1.90
N PRO A 116 -17.32 3.06 -2.93
CA PRO A 116 -17.87 1.99 -3.76
C PRO A 116 -18.22 0.83 -2.83
N LYS A 117 -19.45 0.30 -2.95
CA LYS A 117 -19.85 -0.88 -2.19
C LYS A 117 -18.87 -1.99 -2.56
N MET A 118 -18.22 -2.56 -1.55
CA MET A 118 -17.34 -3.70 -1.75
C MET A 118 -18.15 -4.84 -2.36
N THR A 119 -17.60 -5.43 -3.41
CA THR A 119 -18.08 -6.66 -4.04
C THR A 119 -16.99 -7.73 -3.93
N PRO A 120 -17.30 -9.02 -4.09
CA PRO A 120 -16.28 -10.08 -4.08
C PRO A 120 -15.16 -9.81 -5.09
N ARG A 121 -15.50 -9.31 -6.28
CA ARG A 121 -14.55 -8.90 -7.32
C ARG A 121 -13.58 -7.79 -6.90
N SER A 122 -13.92 -7.02 -5.86
CA SER A 122 -13.03 -5.99 -5.32
C SER A 122 -11.83 -6.57 -4.55
N LEU A 123 -11.90 -7.85 -4.15
CA LEU A 123 -10.80 -8.55 -3.48
C LEU A 123 -9.70 -8.97 -4.45
N LEU A 124 -10.03 -9.11 -5.73
CA LEU A 124 -9.10 -9.53 -6.78
C LEU A 124 -8.26 -8.37 -7.30
N ALA A 125 -7.06 -8.67 -7.79
CA ALA A 125 -6.20 -7.69 -8.43
C ALA A 125 -6.93 -6.99 -9.59
N SER A 126 -6.92 -5.65 -9.57
CA SER A 126 -7.58 -4.85 -10.58
C SER A 126 -6.59 -4.32 -11.61
N GLN A 127 -6.98 -4.40 -12.88
CA GLN A 127 -6.33 -3.71 -14.01
C GLN A 127 -6.35 -2.17 -13.91
N THR A 128 -7.01 -1.61 -12.89
CA THR A 128 -7.02 -0.17 -12.57
C THR A 128 -6.35 0.16 -11.25
N GLY A 129 -5.75 -0.84 -10.59
CA GLY A 129 -5.00 -0.65 -9.34
C GLY A 129 -3.65 0.00 -9.62
N VAL A 130 -3.28 0.96 -8.78
CA VAL A 130 -2.07 1.79 -8.98
C VAL A 130 -1.11 1.75 -7.78
N SER A 131 -1.43 1.06 -6.70
CA SER A 131 -0.65 1.14 -5.45
C SER A 131 0.79 0.63 -5.54
N PRO A 132 1.11 -0.49 -6.22
CA PRO A 132 2.52 -0.91 -6.39
C PRO A 132 3.34 0.14 -7.15
N TYR A 133 2.76 0.74 -8.18
CA TYR A 133 3.43 1.74 -9.02
C TYR A 133 3.70 3.05 -8.28
N LEU A 134 2.81 3.42 -7.34
CA LEU A 134 3.05 4.55 -6.44
C LEU A 134 4.19 4.26 -5.45
N ARG A 135 4.32 3.01 -4.97
CA ARG A 135 5.42 2.58 -4.07
C ARG A 135 6.77 2.60 -4.80
N PHE A 136 6.85 2.05 -6.00
CA PHE A 136 8.09 2.00 -6.78
C PHE A 136 8.43 3.29 -7.54
N GLY A 137 7.55 4.29 -7.52
CA GLY A 137 7.75 5.54 -8.26
C GLY A 137 7.51 5.43 -9.78
N CYS A 138 7.04 4.28 -10.27
CA CYS A 138 6.60 4.11 -11.66
C CYS A 138 5.40 5.02 -12.00
N LEU A 139 4.60 5.41 -10.99
CA LEU A 139 3.58 6.44 -11.11
C LEU A 139 3.89 7.60 -10.16
N SER A 140 3.96 8.81 -10.71
CA SER A 140 4.08 10.02 -9.90
C SER A 140 2.81 10.29 -9.10
N PRO A 141 2.88 10.46 -7.75
CA PRO A 141 1.71 10.79 -6.95
C PRO A 141 1.15 12.17 -7.33
N LYS A 142 2.02 13.11 -7.75
CA LYS A 142 1.61 14.44 -8.22
C LYS A 142 0.83 14.35 -9.53
N LEU A 143 1.28 13.51 -10.47
CA LEU A 143 0.55 13.26 -11.71
C LEU A 143 -0.83 12.68 -11.43
N PHE A 144 -0.90 11.64 -10.58
CA PHE A 144 -2.16 11.02 -10.17
C PHE A 144 -3.11 12.04 -9.52
N TYR A 145 -2.60 12.86 -8.59
CA TYR A 145 -3.38 13.90 -7.91
C TYR A 145 -3.99 14.90 -8.90
N HIS A 146 -3.17 15.46 -9.80
CA HIS A 146 -3.60 16.52 -10.72
C HIS A 146 -4.57 15.97 -11.78
N GLN A 147 -4.30 14.80 -12.38
CA GLN A 147 -5.22 14.22 -13.35
C GLN A 147 -6.57 13.83 -12.73
N LEU A 148 -6.57 13.33 -11.49
CA LEU A 148 -7.81 13.03 -10.77
C LEU A 148 -8.59 14.31 -10.42
N THR A 149 -7.89 15.37 -10.04
CA THR A 149 -8.47 16.70 -9.79
C THR A 149 -9.12 17.27 -11.05
N ASP A 150 -8.42 17.21 -12.19
CA ASP A 150 -8.92 17.73 -13.46
C ASP A 150 -10.14 16.95 -13.95
N LEU A 151 -10.12 15.62 -13.80
CA LEU A 151 -11.27 14.77 -14.12
C LEU A 151 -12.48 15.10 -13.23
N TYR A 152 -12.26 15.31 -11.93
CA TYR A 152 -13.32 15.77 -11.02
C TYR A 152 -13.91 17.09 -11.51
N ARG A 153 -13.08 18.11 -11.77
CA ARG A 153 -13.55 19.44 -12.21
C ARG A 153 -14.32 19.34 -13.52
N LYS A 154 -13.88 18.52 -14.48
CA LYS A 154 -14.59 18.26 -15.74
C LYS A 154 -15.98 17.65 -15.53
N ILE A 155 -16.12 16.71 -14.59
CA ILE A 155 -17.39 15.99 -14.36
C ILE A 155 -18.35 16.77 -13.45
N LYS A 156 -17.84 17.37 -12.37
CA LYS A 156 -18.66 18.00 -11.32
C LYS A 156 -18.70 19.51 -11.36
N LYS A 157 -17.86 20.16 -12.18
CA LYS A 157 -17.80 21.62 -12.33
C LYS A 157 -17.63 22.36 -10.98
N GLY A 158 -16.81 21.82 -10.08
CA GLY A 158 -16.54 22.39 -8.76
C GLY A 158 -15.20 21.92 -8.21
N GLU A 159 -14.80 22.47 -7.06
CA GLU A 159 -13.55 22.08 -6.39
C GLU A 159 -13.68 20.71 -5.71
N PRO A 160 -12.65 19.85 -5.83
CA PRO A 160 -12.69 18.52 -5.26
C PRO A 160 -12.60 18.55 -3.72
N PRO A 161 -13.34 17.69 -3.01
CA PRO A 161 -13.11 17.48 -1.59
C PRO A 161 -11.81 16.70 -1.37
N LEU A 162 -11.14 16.89 -0.23
CA LEU A 162 -9.92 16.13 0.13
C LEU A 162 -10.12 14.60 0.09
N SER A 163 -11.34 14.12 0.33
CA SER A 163 -11.67 12.70 0.26
C SER A 163 -11.45 12.08 -1.12
N LEU A 164 -11.44 12.88 -2.20
CA LEU A 164 -11.09 12.43 -3.55
C LEU A 164 -9.69 11.81 -3.57
N HIS A 165 -8.75 12.41 -2.85
CA HIS A 165 -7.35 11.99 -2.79
C HIS A 165 -7.06 11.10 -1.57
N GLY A 166 -8.10 10.59 -0.90
CA GLY A 166 -7.97 9.97 0.43
C GLY A 166 -6.93 8.85 0.51
N GLN A 167 -6.81 8.01 -0.53
CA GLN A 167 -5.80 6.94 -0.54
C GLN A 167 -4.36 7.50 -0.56
N VAL A 168 -4.10 8.52 -1.39
CA VAL A 168 -2.78 9.15 -1.45
C VAL A 168 -2.52 9.98 -0.20
N LEU A 169 -3.53 10.63 0.37
CA LEU A 169 -3.39 11.38 1.62
C LEU A 169 -3.11 10.47 2.82
N TRP A 170 -3.66 9.25 2.87
CA TRP A 170 -3.27 8.26 3.89
C TRP A 170 -1.80 7.86 3.76
N ARG A 171 -1.32 7.69 2.51
CA ARG A 171 0.09 7.46 2.25
C ARG A 171 0.94 8.63 2.78
N GLU A 172 0.61 9.88 2.42
CA GLU A 172 1.30 11.09 2.91
C GLU A 172 1.29 11.19 4.45
N PHE A 173 0.18 10.84 5.09
CA PHE A 173 0.05 10.83 6.55
C PHE A 173 1.09 9.91 7.20
N PHE A 174 1.24 8.68 6.70
CA PHE A 174 2.21 7.74 7.24
C PHE A 174 3.66 8.16 6.96
N TYR A 175 3.98 8.66 5.76
CA TYR A 175 5.31 9.23 5.50
C TYR A 175 5.62 10.39 6.45
N THR A 176 4.66 11.30 6.67
CA THR A 176 4.84 12.44 7.58
C THR A 176 5.07 11.99 9.02
N ALA A 177 4.36 10.95 9.47
CA ALA A 177 4.52 10.41 10.81
C ALA A 177 5.85 9.66 11.00
N ALA A 178 6.36 9.02 9.95
CA ALA A 178 7.55 8.19 10.00
C ALA A 178 8.87 8.99 9.80
N THR A 179 8.86 10.06 9.00
CA THR A 179 10.08 10.74 8.51
C THR A 179 11.04 11.29 9.60
N ARG A 180 10.56 11.54 10.82
CA ARG A 180 11.39 11.98 11.97
C ARG A 180 11.39 10.96 13.12
N ASN A 181 10.98 9.72 12.87
CA ASN A 181 10.93 8.64 13.87
C ASN A 181 11.72 7.42 13.37
N PRO A 182 12.99 7.24 13.77
CA PRO A 182 13.80 6.09 13.33
C PRO A 182 13.30 4.74 13.89
N ASN A 183 12.44 4.73 14.91
CA ASN A 183 11.89 3.53 15.52
C ASN A 183 10.44 3.28 15.07
N PHE A 184 9.98 3.88 13.96
CA PHE A 184 8.57 3.82 13.55
C PHE A 184 8.05 2.39 13.31
N ASP A 185 8.95 1.49 12.96
CA ASP A 185 8.71 0.08 12.63
C ASP A 185 8.90 -0.89 13.82
N ARG A 186 9.12 -0.36 15.03
CA ARG A 186 9.29 -1.14 16.26
C ARG A 186 8.32 -0.68 17.33
N MET A 187 7.98 -1.54 18.28
CA MET A 187 7.23 -1.15 19.47
C MET A 187 8.16 -0.51 20.51
N ALA A 188 9.24 -1.20 20.87
CA ALA A 188 10.17 -0.73 21.88
C ALA A 188 10.90 0.56 21.43
N GLY A 189 10.86 1.60 22.27
CA GLY A 189 11.52 2.88 21.99
C GLY A 189 10.82 3.75 20.94
N ASN A 190 9.63 3.36 20.48
CA ASN A 190 8.82 4.15 19.56
C ASN A 190 7.86 5.06 20.35
N PRO A 191 8.03 6.39 20.31
CA PRO A 191 7.32 7.33 21.18
C PRO A 191 5.81 7.42 20.93
N ILE A 192 5.33 6.90 19.79
CA ILE A 192 3.92 6.93 19.43
C ILE A 192 3.25 5.55 19.53
N CYS A 193 4.00 4.51 19.91
CA CYS A 193 3.53 3.14 19.97
C CYS A 193 3.23 2.71 21.41
N VAL A 194 2.02 2.19 21.64
CA VAL A 194 1.62 1.61 22.93
C VAL A 194 2.42 0.32 23.16
N GLN A 195 2.98 0.18 24.36
CA GLN A 195 3.74 -1.01 24.75
C GLN A 195 2.78 -2.12 25.20
N ILE A 196 2.43 -3.01 24.29
CA ILE A 196 1.51 -4.12 24.52
C ILE A 196 2.34 -5.40 24.75
N PRO A 197 2.05 -6.19 25.81
CA PRO A 197 2.73 -7.46 26.05
C PRO A 197 2.19 -8.53 25.09
N TRP A 198 2.64 -8.48 23.83
CA TRP A 198 2.32 -9.50 22.83
C TRP A 198 2.99 -10.84 23.14
N ASP A 199 2.36 -11.93 22.71
CA ASP A 199 2.87 -13.28 22.93
C ASP A 199 3.97 -13.64 21.94
N SER A 200 4.92 -14.47 22.41
CA SER A 200 5.88 -15.15 21.55
C SER A 200 5.30 -16.50 21.11
N ASN A 201 4.69 -16.54 19.93
CA ASN A 201 4.10 -17.77 19.37
C ASN A 201 4.63 -18.04 17.94
N PRO A 202 5.83 -18.64 17.80
CA PRO A 202 6.44 -18.94 16.50
C PRO A 202 5.58 -19.85 15.60
N ILE A 203 4.80 -20.76 16.20
CA ILE A 203 3.93 -21.68 15.46
C ILE A 203 2.74 -20.91 14.87
N GLY A 204 2.15 -19.99 15.66
CA GLY A 204 1.03 -19.16 15.23
C GLY A 204 1.39 -18.27 14.05
N ILE A 205 2.55 -17.58 14.12
CA ILE A 205 3.02 -16.74 13.01
C ILE A 205 3.35 -17.57 11.78
N ALA A 206 3.97 -18.74 11.92
CA ALA A 206 4.29 -19.61 10.80
C ALA A 206 3.02 -20.05 10.06
N LYS A 207 2.00 -20.54 10.79
CA LYS A 207 0.71 -20.95 10.21
C LYS A 207 -0.03 -19.78 9.55
N TRP A 208 0.00 -18.60 10.16
CA TRP A 208 -0.61 -17.42 9.56
C TRP A 208 0.10 -17.00 8.28
N ALA A 209 1.44 -16.98 8.29
CA ALA A 209 2.23 -16.61 7.12
C ALA A 209 2.11 -17.65 5.98
N SER A 210 1.98 -18.95 6.30
CA SER A 210 1.86 -20.04 5.32
C SER A 210 0.42 -20.34 4.88
N ALA A 211 -0.58 -19.57 5.31
CA ALA A 211 -2.00 -19.81 5.00
C ALA A 211 -2.54 -21.15 5.53
N GLU A 212 -2.13 -21.55 6.74
CA GLU A 212 -2.51 -22.81 7.41
C GLU A 212 -3.18 -22.56 8.78
N THR A 213 -3.92 -21.46 8.91
CA THR A 213 -4.57 -21.07 10.17
C THR A 213 -5.75 -21.95 10.54
N GLY A 214 -6.38 -22.61 9.55
CA GLY A 214 -7.64 -23.31 9.77
C GLY A 214 -8.87 -22.49 9.40
N PHE A 215 -8.70 -21.20 9.07
CA PHE A 215 -9.78 -20.27 8.77
C PHE A 215 -9.76 -19.91 7.28
N PRO A 216 -10.67 -20.47 6.46
CA PRO A 216 -10.60 -20.33 5.00
C PRO A 216 -10.52 -18.87 4.52
N TRP A 217 -11.19 -17.95 5.19
CA TRP A 217 -11.11 -16.54 4.82
C TRP A 217 -9.70 -15.95 5.02
N ILE A 218 -9.02 -16.29 6.11
CA ILE A 218 -7.66 -15.79 6.40
C ILE A 218 -6.66 -16.49 5.50
N ASP A 219 -6.80 -17.81 5.36
CA ASP A 219 -5.90 -18.63 4.54
C ASP A 219 -5.97 -18.19 3.06
N ALA A 220 -7.16 -17.93 2.49
CA ALA A 220 -7.29 -17.41 1.12
C ALA A 220 -6.62 -16.04 0.91
N ILE A 221 -6.70 -15.15 1.91
CA ILE A 221 -6.03 -13.84 1.86
C ILE A 221 -4.52 -14.02 1.83
N MET A 222 -3.98 -14.88 2.68
CA MET A 222 -2.53 -15.07 2.79
C MET A 222 -1.98 -15.82 1.57
N THR A 223 -2.74 -16.74 0.99
CA THR A 223 -2.42 -17.36 -0.30
C THR A 223 -2.37 -16.32 -1.42
N GLN A 224 -3.41 -15.47 -1.57
CA GLN A 224 -3.40 -14.41 -2.58
C GLN A 224 -2.22 -13.45 -2.41
N LEU A 225 -1.90 -13.08 -1.16
CA LEU A 225 -0.75 -12.22 -0.88
C LEU A 225 0.56 -12.85 -1.37
N ARG A 226 0.77 -14.13 -1.10
CA ARG A 226 1.99 -14.85 -1.50
C ARG A 226 2.10 -15.02 -3.02
N GLU A 227 1.00 -15.32 -3.69
CA GLU A 227 0.99 -15.60 -5.13
C GLU A 227 0.99 -14.33 -5.98
N GLU A 228 0.23 -13.31 -5.59
CA GLU A 228 0.01 -12.10 -6.40
C GLU A 228 0.77 -10.87 -5.89
N GLY A 229 1.27 -10.90 -4.65
CA GLY A 229 1.94 -9.77 -4.02
C GLY A 229 1.01 -8.59 -3.72
N TRP A 230 -0.31 -8.77 -3.77
CA TRP A 230 -1.27 -7.72 -3.46
C TRP A 230 -2.56 -8.30 -2.87
N ILE A 231 -3.05 -7.65 -1.82
CA ILE A 231 -4.38 -7.90 -1.26
C ILE A 231 -5.11 -6.59 -0.98
N HIS A 232 -6.44 -6.66 -1.10
CA HIS A 232 -7.32 -5.52 -0.85
C HIS A 232 -7.19 -4.99 0.59
N HIS A 233 -7.34 -3.69 0.81
CA HIS A 233 -7.15 -3.08 2.14
C HIS A 233 -8.03 -3.72 3.24
N LEU A 234 -9.27 -4.11 2.95
CA LEU A 234 -10.11 -4.82 3.92
C LEU A 234 -9.64 -6.25 4.22
N ALA A 235 -8.96 -6.91 3.27
CA ALA A 235 -8.31 -8.19 3.52
C ALA A 235 -7.10 -8.01 4.45
N ARG A 236 -6.31 -6.94 4.25
CA ARG A 236 -5.23 -6.54 5.19
C ARG A 236 -5.77 -6.34 6.60
N HIS A 237 -6.90 -5.65 6.74
CA HIS A 237 -7.54 -5.43 8.04
C HIS A 237 -7.93 -6.76 8.71
N ALA A 238 -8.51 -7.69 7.96
CA ALA A 238 -8.89 -8.99 8.50
C ALA A 238 -7.67 -9.82 8.94
N ALA A 239 -6.64 -9.92 8.08
CA ALA A 239 -5.42 -10.67 8.38
C ALA A 239 -4.64 -10.06 9.56
N ALA A 240 -4.50 -8.73 9.59
CA ALA A 240 -3.82 -8.02 10.69
C ALA A 240 -4.60 -8.12 12.01
N CYS A 241 -5.93 -8.03 11.96
CA CYS A 241 -6.77 -8.22 13.14
C CYS A 241 -6.60 -9.64 13.69
N PHE A 242 -6.66 -10.66 12.83
CA PHE A 242 -6.49 -12.05 13.24
C PHE A 242 -5.15 -12.31 13.92
N LEU A 243 -4.05 -11.81 13.33
CA LEU A 243 -2.71 -11.98 13.91
C LEU A 243 -2.53 -11.28 15.26
N THR A 244 -3.09 -10.07 15.40
CA THR A 244 -2.80 -9.20 16.55
C THR A 244 -3.92 -9.29 17.59
N ARG A 245 -4.68 -8.22 17.77
CA ARG A 245 -5.70 -8.04 18.82
C ARG A 245 -6.96 -8.89 18.67
N GLY A 246 -7.11 -9.62 17.57
CA GLY A 246 -8.30 -10.41 17.25
C GLY A 246 -8.23 -11.82 17.83
N ASP A 247 -7.21 -12.58 17.45
CA ASP A 247 -7.19 -14.02 17.67
C ASP A 247 -5.84 -14.53 18.21
N LEU A 248 -4.71 -14.26 17.53
CA LEU A 248 -3.42 -14.88 17.88
C LEU A 248 -2.59 -14.13 18.94
N TRP A 249 -2.89 -12.86 19.22
CA TRP A 249 -2.16 -12.00 20.16
C TRP A 249 -0.65 -11.89 19.90
N ILE A 250 -0.24 -11.96 18.63
CA ILE A 250 1.15 -11.81 18.18
C ILE A 250 1.43 -10.34 17.82
N SER A 251 2.68 -9.91 18.03
CA SER A 251 3.08 -8.53 17.72
C SER A 251 2.85 -8.18 16.25
N TRP A 252 2.39 -6.95 16.04
CA TRP A 252 2.23 -6.36 14.72
C TRP A 252 3.56 -6.24 13.95
N GLU A 253 4.69 -6.25 14.66
CA GLU A 253 6.04 -6.27 14.07
C GLU A 253 6.28 -7.54 13.23
N GLU A 254 5.76 -8.68 13.65
CA GLU A 254 5.91 -9.94 12.91
C GLU A 254 5.06 -9.94 11.64
N GLY A 255 3.84 -9.42 11.72
CA GLY A 255 2.98 -9.23 10.55
C GLY A 255 3.57 -8.24 9.55
N MET A 256 4.20 -7.17 10.04
CA MET A 256 4.89 -6.18 9.23
C MET A 256 6.01 -6.82 8.40
N LYS A 257 6.83 -7.71 8.99
CA LYS A 257 7.90 -8.42 8.27
C LYS A 257 7.37 -9.28 7.12
N VAL A 258 6.30 -10.05 7.37
CA VAL A 258 5.67 -10.88 6.33
C VAL A 258 5.09 -10.01 5.21
N PHE A 259 4.50 -8.87 5.54
CA PHE A 259 4.00 -7.94 4.52
C PHE A 259 5.15 -7.25 3.79
N ASP A 260 6.27 -6.95 4.44
CA ASP A 260 7.44 -6.36 3.78
C ASP A 260 8.04 -7.33 2.75
N GLU A 261 8.05 -8.62 3.05
CA GLU A 261 8.51 -9.68 2.15
C GLU A 261 7.59 -9.88 0.94
N LEU A 262 6.26 -9.91 1.15
CA LEU A 262 5.31 -10.37 0.13
C LEU A 262 4.56 -9.24 -0.58
N LEU A 263 4.31 -8.11 0.08
CA LEU A 263 3.38 -7.10 -0.40
C LEU A 263 4.08 -6.06 -1.29
N LEU A 264 3.70 -6.01 -2.57
CA LEU A 264 4.33 -5.14 -3.57
C LEU A 264 4.19 -3.64 -3.26
N ASP A 265 3.14 -3.24 -2.54
CA ASP A 265 2.91 -1.86 -2.13
C ASP A 265 3.22 -1.59 -0.65
N ALA A 266 3.92 -2.50 0.04
CA ALA A 266 4.54 -2.21 1.32
C ALA A 266 5.74 -1.27 1.14
N ASP A 267 5.56 -0.03 1.59
CA ASP A 267 6.66 0.87 1.93
C ASP A 267 6.85 0.85 3.45
N TRP A 268 8.09 0.99 3.93
CA TRP A 268 8.42 1.00 5.37
C TRP A 268 7.47 1.88 6.20
N SER A 269 7.20 3.11 5.74
CA SER A 269 6.36 4.07 6.46
C SER A 269 4.89 3.63 6.47
N VAL A 270 4.38 3.21 5.31
CA VAL A 270 2.97 2.84 5.15
C VAL A 270 2.69 1.53 5.85
N ASN A 271 3.58 0.54 5.73
CA ASN A 271 3.46 -0.79 6.31
C ASN A 271 3.44 -0.69 7.85
N ALA A 272 4.47 -0.10 8.45
CA ALA A 272 4.54 0.09 9.91
C ALA A 272 3.34 0.91 10.45
N GLY A 273 2.98 2.00 9.77
CA GLY A 273 1.87 2.85 10.16
C GLY A 273 0.52 2.13 10.13
N MET A 274 0.27 1.34 9.08
CA MET A 274 -0.93 0.50 8.97
C MET A 274 -0.98 -0.58 10.05
N TRP A 275 0.12 -1.27 10.32
CA TRP A 275 0.19 -2.31 11.34
C TRP A 275 -0.03 -1.75 12.75
N MET A 276 0.60 -0.63 13.09
CA MET A 276 0.33 0.07 14.36
C MET A 276 -1.13 0.53 14.47
N TRP A 277 -1.72 1.01 13.36
CA TRP A 277 -3.11 1.45 13.36
C TRP A 277 -4.10 0.30 13.59
N LEU A 278 -3.93 -0.82 12.86
CA LEU A 278 -4.85 -1.94 12.90
C LEU A 278 -4.75 -2.78 14.18
N SER A 279 -3.55 -2.85 14.77
CA SER A 279 -3.30 -3.50 16.05
C SER A 279 -3.74 -2.66 17.26
N CYS A 280 -4.19 -1.42 17.04
CA CYS A 280 -4.44 -0.46 18.12
C CYS A 280 -3.20 -0.13 18.95
N SER A 281 -2.04 -0.05 18.29
CA SER A 281 -0.79 0.39 18.90
C SER A 281 -0.52 1.88 18.66
N SER A 282 -1.09 2.49 17.61
CA SER A 282 -1.04 3.95 17.38
C SER A 282 -2.16 4.44 16.46
N PHE A 283 -2.31 5.77 16.32
CA PHE A 283 -3.23 6.44 15.38
C PHE A 283 -4.73 6.11 15.52
N PHE A 284 -5.12 5.34 16.54
CA PHE A 284 -6.50 4.95 16.76
C PHE A 284 -7.21 5.93 17.71
N GLN A 285 -8.52 6.05 17.55
CA GLN A 285 -9.37 6.85 18.44
C GLN A 285 -10.30 5.96 19.26
N GLN A 286 -10.93 4.94 18.64
CA GLN A 286 -11.82 3.96 19.29
C GLN A 286 -11.90 2.69 18.43
N PHE A 287 -11.54 1.51 18.96
CA PHE A 287 -11.80 0.22 18.29
C PHE A 287 -12.21 -0.85 19.30
N PHE A 288 -13.52 -1.08 19.41
CA PHE A 288 -14.09 -2.19 20.18
C PHE A 288 -14.50 -3.37 19.29
N HIS A 289 -14.25 -3.29 17.98
CA HIS A 289 -14.70 -4.27 17.00
C HIS A 289 -13.50 -4.97 16.35
N CYS A 290 -13.36 -6.27 16.64
CA CYS A 290 -12.50 -7.19 15.90
C CYS A 290 -13.27 -7.75 14.69
N TYR A 291 -12.55 -8.05 13.61
CA TYR A 291 -13.13 -8.71 12.45
C TYR A 291 -13.27 -10.19 12.75
N CYS A 292 -14.52 -10.68 12.82
CA CYS A 292 -14.74 -12.13 12.96
C CYS A 292 -14.23 -12.85 11.69
N PRO A 293 -13.27 -13.78 11.82
CA PRO A 293 -12.62 -14.41 10.65
C PRO A 293 -13.59 -15.25 9.82
N VAL A 294 -14.73 -15.66 10.36
CA VAL A 294 -15.78 -16.39 9.63
C VAL A 294 -16.83 -15.44 9.06
N ARG A 295 -17.45 -14.62 9.92
CA ARG A 295 -18.61 -13.78 9.54
C ARG A 295 -18.23 -12.68 8.55
N PHE A 296 -17.01 -12.15 8.64
CA PHE A 296 -16.56 -11.11 7.74
C PHE A 296 -16.41 -11.62 6.31
N GLY A 297 -15.75 -12.77 6.13
CA GLY A 297 -15.63 -13.42 4.82
C GLY A 297 -16.99 -13.70 4.19
N ARG A 298 -17.94 -14.29 4.93
CA ARG A 298 -19.31 -14.54 4.43
C ARG A 298 -20.06 -13.25 4.05
N LYS A 299 -19.79 -12.13 4.71
CA LYS A 299 -20.40 -10.83 4.35
C LYS A 299 -19.72 -10.22 3.11
N ALA A 300 -18.41 -10.42 2.98
CA ALA A 300 -17.63 -9.89 1.86
C ALA A 300 -17.88 -10.68 0.57
N ASP A 301 -18.03 -11.98 0.70
CA ASP A 301 -18.28 -12.94 -0.37
C ASP A 301 -19.27 -14.02 0.09
N PRO A 302 -20.58 -13.77 -0.06
CA PRO A 302 -21.63 -14.70 0.36
C PRO A 302 -21.58 -16.06 -0.35
N ASN A 303 -21.02 -16.12 -1.57
CA ASN A 303 -20.96 -17.32 -2.39
C ASN A 303 -19.67 -18.13 -2.16
N GLY A 304 -18.67 -17.54 -1.50
CA GLY A 304 -17.36 -18.16 -1.27
C GLY A 304 -16.54 -18.36 -2.55
N GLU A 305 -16.76 -17.55 -3.58
CA GLU A 305 -15.98 -17.60 -4.83
C GLU A 305 -14.49 -17.29 -4.61
N TYR A 306 -14.18 -16.29 -3.79
CA TYR A 306 -12.82 -15.89 -3.41
C TYR A 306 -12.09 -17.01 -2.66
N ILE A 307 -12.81 -17.66 -1.74
CA ILE A 307 -12.33 -18.83 -1.00
C ILE A 307 -12.04 -19.97 -1.98
N ARG A 308 -12.98 -20.35 -2.85
CA ARG A 308 -12.78 -21.44 -3.82
C ARG A 308 -11.60 -21.21 -4.77
N GLN A 309 -11.32 -19.96 -5.14
CA GLN A 309 -10.18 -19.62 -5.99
C GLN A 309 -8.84 -19.88 -5.27
N GLY A 310 -8.73 -19.56 -3.98
CA GLY A 310 -7.54 -19.83 -3.17
C GLY A 310 -7.40 -21.29 -2.70
N PHE A 311 -8.49 -22.07 -2.69
CA PHE A 311 -8.52 -23.44 -2.14
C PHE A 311 -8.73 -24.55 -3.17
N ILE A 312 -8.14 -24.45 -4.37
CA ILE A 312 -8.09 -25.62 -5.27
C ILE A 312 -7.36 -26.81 -4.57
N TYR A 313 -6.61 -26.58 -3.47
CA TYR A 313 -5.78 -27.60 -2.81
C TYR A 313 -5.96 -27.81 -1.29
N ILE A 314 -6.89 -27.15 -0.59
CA ILE A 314 -7.04 -27.35 0.88
C ILE A 314 -8.50 -27.66 1.25
N PHE A 315 -8.75 -28.86 1.76
CA PHE A 315 -10.07 -29.35 2.19
C PHE A 315 -10.30 -29.03 3.67
N TYR A 316 -11.36 -28.28 4.00
CA TYR A 316 -11.78 -28.04 5.38
C TYR A 316 -13.04 -28.85 5.73
N PRO A 317 -12.96 -29.89 6.57
CA PRO A 317 -14.08 -30.77 6.89
C PRO A 317 -15.25 -30.07 7.62
N TRP A 318 -14.99 -28.95 8.28
CA TRP A 318 -15.94 -28.29 9.20
C TRP A 318 -16.73 -27.13 8.56
N PHE A 319 -16.54 -26.87 7.27
CA PHE A 319 -17.16 -25.73 6.57
C PHE A 319 -18.38 -26.10 5.72
N ASN A 320 -18.87 -27.35 5.85
CA ASN A 320 -20.13 -27.85 5.29
C ASN A 320 -21.24 -27.86 6.36
#